data_AF-A0A168MLG1-F1
#
_entry.id   AF-A0A168MLG1-F1
#
_cell.length_a   1.000
_cell.length_b   1.000
_cell.length_c   1.000
_cell.angle_alpha   90.00
_cell.angle_beta   90.00
_cell.angle_gamma   90.00
#
_symmetry.space_group_name_H-M   'P 1'
#
loop_
_entity.id
_entity.type
_entity.pdbx_description
1 polymer ?
#
loop_
_entity_poly.entity_id
_entity_poly.type
_entity_poly.pdbx_seq_one_letter_code
_entity_poly.pdbx_strand_id
1 'polypeptide(L)'
;MKNFLLRSIMIVIFVSLIGCQQNTTQTENLNTKAEAKVETKADMVGFVEPEPSDWVKYTKSVREYMYYRTKAVVNKDINILWEHYPELKDNTDRKQGVNIEKDEVESLNQDFDLLDANYNIESYEPMKVKTINDNEVVVLIHGSIIYLRNDFDESGGEYLMKVFLELKNNHWTVVRTDEYTLPEYKEWLKEKE
;
A
#
# COMPACT_ATOMS: atom_id res chain seq x y z
N MET A 1 -21.17 47.58 59.65
CA MET A 1 -20.32 46.41 59.99
C MET A 1 -20.85 45.19 59.24
N LYS A 2 -19.95 44.43 58.58
CA LYS A 2 -20.15 43.15 57.85
C LYS A 2 -21.03 43.25 56.59
N ASN A 3 -20.54 43.61 55.39
CA ASN A 3 -19.48 43.07 54.50
C ASN A 3 -19.80 41.71 53.81
N PHE A 4 -19.81 41.77 52.47
CA PHE A 4 -19.58 40.72 51.45
C PHE A 4 -20.76 39.76 51.16
N LEU A 5 -21.18 39.47 49.92
CA LEU A 5 -20.56 39.58 48.60
C LEU A 5 -21.56 40.02 47.50
N LEU A 6 -21.01 40.90 46.66
CA LEU A 6 -21.22 41.16 45.23
C LEU A 6 -22.26 40.29 44.50
N ARG A 7 -23.28 40.92 43.88
CA ARG A 7 -23.26 41.53 42.52
C ARG A 7 -23.20 40.42 41.43
N SER A 8 -24.02 40.40 40.40
CA SER A 8 -25.02 41.34 39.90
C SER A 8 -25.59 40.80 38.57
N ILE A 9 -26.84 41.19 38.28
CA ILE A 9 -27.36 41.57 36.95
C ILE A 9 -27.75 40.39 36.03
N MET A 10 -29.07 40.11 35.83
CA MET A 10 -30.02 40.79 34.92
C MET A 10 -29.53 40.75 33.45
N ILE A 11 -30.30 40.59 32.39
CA ILE A 11 -31.73 40.42 32.09
C ILE A 11 -31.75 40.00 30.60
N VAL A 12 -32.72 39.15 30.26
CA VAL A 12 -33.44 38.98 28.99
C VAL A 12 -33.08 39.94 27.83
N ILE A 13 -32.82 39.41 26.62
CA ILE A 13 -33.21 39.95 25.29
C ILE A 13 -33.19 38.75 24.32
N PHE A 14 -34.35 38.21 23.90
CA PHE A 14 -35.12 38.54 22.69
C PHE A 14 -34.39 38.42 21.34
N VAL A 15 -34.73 37.32 20.66
CA VAL A 15 -34.89 37.04 19.23
C VAL A 15 -34.59 38.16 18.21
N SER A 16 -33.99 37.71 17.10
CA SER A 16 -33.91 38.27 15.74
C SER A 16 -32.78 39.23 15.42
N LEU A 17 -31.75 38.74 14.73
CA LEU A 17 -31.18 39.39 13.56
C LEU A 17 -30.73 38.34 12.53
N ILE A 18 -31.06 38.65 11.29
CA ILE A 18 -30.88 37.92 10.03
C ILE A 18 -29.39 37.90 9.65
N GLY A 19 -28.90 36.79 9.09
CA GLY A 19 -27.56 36.73 8.51
C GLY A 19 -27.31 35.49 7.65
N CYS A 20 -27.55 35.64 6.35
CA CYS A 20 -26.91 35.00 5.18
C CYS A 20 -26.50 33.51 5.23
N GLN A 21 -27.24 32.76 4.43
CA GLN A 21 -26.83 31.63 3.58
C GLN A 21 -25.31 31.55 3.28
N GLN A 22 -24.67 30.47 3.74
CA GLN A 22 -23.52 29.86 3.07
C GLN A 22 -23.64 28.34 3.15
N ASN A 23 -23.69 27.71 1.97
CA ASN A 23 -23.58 26.27 1.79
C ASN A 23 -22.27 25.80 2.43
N THR A 24 -22.31 24.84 3.33
CA THR A 24 -21.19 23.90 3.47
C THR A 24 -21.67 22.57 4.05
N THR A 25 -21.26 21.53 3.33
CA THR A 25 -21.01 20.16 3.78
C THR A 25 -22.21 19.38 4.33
N GLN A 26 -22.84 18.66 3.40
CA GLN A 26 -23.18 17.26 3.62
C GLN A 26 -22.05 16.61 4.43
N THR A 27 -22.40 16.21 5.64
CA THR A 27 -21.67 15.16 6.36
C THR A 27 -21.88 13.89 5.56
N GLU A 28 -21.00 13.63 4.59
CA GLU A 28 -20.90 12.30 4.01
C GLU A 28 -20.30 11.39 5.08
N ASN A 29 -21.18 10.51 5.57
CA ASN A 29 -20.83 9.34 6.34
C ASN A 29 -19.61 8.66 5.73
N LEU A 30 -18.49 8.67 6.45
CA LEU A 30 -17.42 7.68 6.33
C LEU A 30 -17.96 6.34 6.82
N ASN A 31 -18.81 5.73 6.00
CA ASN A 31 -19.29 4.37 6.11
C ASN A 31 -19.70 3.89 4.72
N THR A 32 -18.78 4.00 3.76
CA THR A 32 -18.91 3.28 2.49
C THR A 32 -18.30 1.92 2.70
N LYS A 33 -19.20 0.94 2.83
CA LYS A 33 -18.91 -0.49 2.70
C LYS A 33 -18.00 -0.72 1.50
N ALA A 34 -17.04 -1.63 1.68
CA ALA A 34 -16.18 -2.18 0.64
C ALA A 34 -16.95 -2.49 -0.66
N GLU A 35 -16.86 -1.59 -1.62
CA GLU A 35 -17.00 -1.93 -3.03
C GLU A 35 -15.64 -2.49 -3.46
N ALA A 36 -15.65 -3.66 -4.10
CA ALA A 36 -14.43 -4.27 -4.63
C ALA A 36 -13.76 -3.26 -5.57
N LYS A 37 -12.56 -2.78 -5.21
CA LYS A 37 -11.75 -1.95 -6.09
C LYS A 37 -11.50 -2.77 -7.34
N VAL A 38 -12.04 -2.31 -8.45
CA VAL A 38 -11.58 -2.71 -9.78
C VAL A 38 -10.64 -1.59 -10.16
N GLU A 39 -9.34 -1.85 -10.13
CA GLU A 39 -8.38 -0.86 -10.61
C GLU A 39 -8.62 -0.62 -12.11
N THR A 40 -8.85 0.64 -12.46
CA THR A 40 -9.19 1.10 -13.81
C THR A 40 -8.06 1.96 -14.36
N LYS A 41 -8.14 2.37 -15.62
CA LYS A 41 -7.24 3.34 -16.25
C LYS A 41 -6.93 4.57 -15.39
N ALA A 42 -7.88 5.01 -14.56
CA ALA A 42 -7.71 6.13 -13.62
C ALA A 42 -6.62 5.87 -12.56
N ASP A 43 -6.45 4.62 -12.16
CA ASP A 43 -5.51 4.20 -11.14
C ASP A 43 -4.05 4.12 -11.67
N MET A 44 -3.89 3.83 -12.96
CA MET A 44 -2.62 3.93 -13.69
C MET A 44 -2.20 5.37 -14.04
N VAL A 45 -3.07 6.37 -13.82
CA VAL A 45 -2.74 7.78 -14.09
C VAL A 45 -1.62 8.26 -13.17
N GLY A 46 -0.59 8.85 -13.77
CA GLY A 46 0.53 9.48 -13.08
C GLY A 46 1.74 8.58 -12.86
N PHE A 47 1.67 7.31 -13.27
CA PHE A 47 2.85 6.44 -13.33
C PHE A 47 3.68 6.74 -14.57
N VAL A 48 4.96 7.01 -14.37
CA VAL A 48 5.94 7.28 -15.43
C VAL A 48 7.22 6.49 -15.19
N GLU A 49 8.00 6.21 -16.22
CA GLU A 49 9.36 5.69 -16.02
C GLU A 49 10.19 6.73 -15.26
N PRO A 50 10.88 6.34 -14.16
CA PRO A 50 11.63 7.28 -13.35
C PRO A 50 12.91 7.76 -14.04
N GLU A 51 13.38 8.95 -13.69
CA GLU A 51 14.73 9.39 -14.01
C GLU A 51 15.78 8.43 -13.42
N PRO A 52 16.97 8.29 -14.02
CA PRO A 52 17.97 7.31 -13.57
C PRO A 52 18.35 7.43 -12.08
N SER A 53 18.40 8.65 -11.54
CA SER A 53 18.68 8.88 -10.11
C SER A 53 17.57 8.36 -9.20
N ASP A 54 16.31 8.55 -9.62
CA ASP A 54 15.14 8.10 -8.89
C ASP A 54 14.98 6.59 -9.00
N TRP A 55 15.28 6.02 -10.17
CA TRP A 55 15.36 4.58 -10.36
C TRP A 55 16.32 3.95 -9.34
N VAL A 56 17.56 4.45 -9.23
CA VAL A 56 18.54 3.92 -8.27
C VAL A 56 18.03 4.00 -6.82
N LYS A 57 17.38 5.11 -6.48
CA LYS A 57 16.84 5.39 -5.15
C LYS A 57 15.72 4.43 -4.76
N TYR A 58 14.72 4.28 -5.62
CA TYR A 58 13.52 3.48 -5.33
C TYR A 58 13.79 1.98 -5.51
N THR A 59 14.52 1.59 -6.56
CA THR A 59 14.90 0.19 -6.81
C THR A 59 15.69 -0.41 -5.65
N LYS A 60 16.57 0.37 -5.00
CA LYS A 60 17.29 -0.13 -3.81
C LYS A 60 16.32 -0.57 -2.71
N SER A 61 15.34 0.28 -2.40
CA SER A 61 14.36 0.06 -1.33
C SER A 61 13.43 -1.12 -1.66
N VAL A 62 12.99 -1.20 -2.91
CA VAL A 62 12.18 -2.31 -3.42
C VAL A 62 12.95 -3.63 -3.39
N ARG A 63 14.21 -3.66 -3.84
CA ARG A 63 15.04 -4.87 -3.81
C ARG A 63 15.32 -5.34 -2.40
N GLU A 64 15.51 -4.42 -1.45
CA GLU A 64 15.65 -4.78 -0.04
C GLU A 64 14.37 -5.44 0.51
N TYR A 65 13.20 -4.89 0.18
CA TYR A 65 11.93 -5.51 0.52
C TYR A 65 11.77 -6.90 -0.11
N MET A 66 12.08 -7.06 -1.41
CA MET A 66 12.02 -8.35 -2.09
C MET A 66 13.00 -9.36 -1.50
N TYR A 67 14.19 -8.91 -1.06
CA TYR A 67 15.13 -9.75 -0.34
C TYR A 67 14.53 -10.32 0.95
N TYR A 68 13.91 -9.48 1.79
CA TYR A 68 13.29 -9.94 3.04
C TYR A 68 12.04 -10.78 2.79
N ARG A 69 11.25 -10.48 1.74
CA ARG A 69 10.12 -11.32 1.31
C ARG A 69 10.60 -12.71 0.86
N THR A 70 11.66 -12.79 0.03
CA THR A 70 12.34 -14.06 -0.30
C THR A 70 12.76 -14.82 0.95
N LYS A 71 13.41 -14.15 1.91
CA LYS A 71 13.86 -14.80 3.14
C LYS A 71 12.69 -15.32 3.97
N ALA A 72 11.60 -14.58 4.07
CA ALA A 72 10.40 -15.01 4.76
C ALA A 72 9.79 -16.27 4.12
N VAL A 73 9.67 -16.30 2.80
CA VAL A 73 9.15 -17.46 2.06
C VAL A 73 10.05 -18.68 2.20
N VAL A 74 11.35 -18.55 1.94
CA VAL A 74 12.31 -19.67 1.98
C VAL A 74 12.44 -20.26 3.39
N ASN A 75 12.41 -19.41 4.43
CA ASN A 75 12.49 -19.86 5.82
C ASN A 75 11.14 -20.17 6.45
N LYS A 76 10.04 -20.07 5.67
CA LYS A 76 8.70 -20.38 6.14
C LYS A 76 8.25 -19.49 7.33
N ASP A 77 8.78 -18.27 7.42
CA ASP A 77 8.62 -17.36 8.55
C ASP A 77 8.38 -15.90 8.13
N ILE A 78 7.12 -15.47 8.22
CA ILE A 78 6.71 -14.09 7.91
C ILE A 78 7.34 -13.05 8.84
N ASN A 79 7.78 -13.42 10.04
CA ASN A 79 8.36 -12.47 11.00
C ASN A 79 9.66 -11.87 10.47
N ILE A 80 10.41 -12.59 9.63
CA ILE A 80 11.62 -12.07 8.97
C ILE A 80 11.29 -10.81 8.17
N LEU A 81 10.14 -10.76 7.49
CA LEU A 81 9.73 -9.57 6.76
C LEU A 81 9.24 -8.47 7.72
N TRP A 82 8.40 -8.82 8.69
CA TRP A 82 7.78 -7.85 9.60
C TRP A 82 8.74 -7.20 10.60
N GLU A 83 9.85 -7.85 10.94
CA GLU A 83 10.91 -7.22 11.74
C GLU A 83 11.55 -6.02 11.00
N HIS A 84 11.60 -6.07 9.68
CA HIS A 84 12.12 -5.01 8.82
C HIS A 84 11.05 -4.02 8.36
N TYR A 85 9.82 -4.49 8.15
CA TYR A 85 8.67 -3.70 7.69
C TYR A 85 7.44 -3.96 8.57
N PRO A 86 7.43 -3.46 9.82
CA PRO A 86 6.38 -3.78 10.79
C PRO A 86 4.99 -3.29 10.37
N GLU A 87 4.91 -2.23 9.55
CA GLU A 87 3.65 -1.69 9.04
C GLU A 87 2.92 -2.66 8.11
N LEU A 88 3.64 -3.60 7.47
CA LEU A 88 3.04 -4.64 6.62
C LEU A 88 2.32 -5.74 7.40
N LYS A 89 2.44 -5.76 8.74
CA LYS A 89 1.71 -6.69 9.60
C LYS A 89 0.25 -6.30 9.75
N ASP A 90 -0.05 -5.01 9.62
CA ASP A 90 -1.37 -4.45 9.86
C ASP A 90 -2.11 -4.20 8.54
N ASN A 91 -3.43 -4.05 8.62
CA ASN A 91 -4.30 -3.68 7.49
C ASN A 91 -4.23 -4.62 6.27
N THR A 92 -3.95 -5.90 6.47
CA THR A 92 -4.05 -6.91 5.40
C THR A 92 -5.47 -6.98 4.85
N ASP A 93 -5.60 -6.86 3.52
CA ASP A 93 -6.85 -7.10 2.80
C ASP A 93 -6.58 -8.02 1.60
N ARG A 94 -6.78 -9.32 1.84
CA ARG A 94 -6.62 -10.36 0.81
C ARG A 94 -7.53 -10.15 -0.40
N LYS A 95 -8.72 -9.56 -0.24
CA LYS A 95 -9.63 -9.35 -1.38
C LYS A 95 -9.14 -8.25 -2.30
N GLN A 96 -8.24 -7.41 -1.82
CA GLN A 96 -7.71 -6.25 -2.52
C GLN A 96 -6.20 -6.36 -2.73
N GLY A 97 -5.58 -7.48 -2.37
CA GLY A 97 -4.13 -7.68 -2.52
C GLY A 97 -3.25 -6.86 -1.58
N VAL A 98 -3.81 -6.21 -0.56
CA VAL A 98 -3.06 -5.30 0.32
C VAL A 98 -2.36 -6.07 1.43
N ASN A 99 -1.03 -5.88 1.55
CA ASN A 99 -0.18 -6.47 2.61
C ASN A 99 -0.42 -8.00 2.79
N ILE A 100 -0.44 -8.74 1.67
CA ILE A 100 -0.82 -10.17 1.62
C ILE A 100 0.36 -11.15 1.70
N GLU A 101 1.58 -10.69 2.00
CA GLU A 101 2.78 -11.54 1.99
C GLU A 101 2.67 -12.73 2.95
N LYS A 102 1.91 -12.58 4.04
CA LYS A 102 1.61 -13.68 4.96
C LYS A 102 0.86 -14.82 4.26
N ASP A 103 -0.11 -14.49 3.39
CA ASP A 103 -0.89 -15.49 2.66
C ASP A 103 0.01 -16.32 1.73
N GLU A 104 0.97 -15.67 1.08
CA GLU A 104 1.98 -16.33 0.24
C GLU A 104 2.86 -17.27 1.07
N VAL A 105 3.47 -16.77 2.15
CA VAL A 105 4.31 -17.59 3.06
C VAL A 105 3.53 -18.79 3.59
N GLU A 106 2.30 -18.58 4.06
CA GLU A 106 1.46 -19.67 4.59
C GLU A 106 1.06 -20.68 3.51
N SER A 107 0.75 -20.22 2.30
CA SER A 107 0.38 -21.10 1.18
C SER A 107 1.56 -21.99 0.73
N LEU A 108 2.76 -21.43 0.65
CA LEU A 108 3.98 -22.15 0.27
C LEU A 108 4.47 -23.06 1.40
N ASN A 109 4.04 -22.84 2.63
CA ASN A 109 4.32 -23.77 3.73
C ASN A 109 3.49 -25.06 3.66
N GLN A 110 2.39 -25.07 2.91
CA GLN A 110 1.51 -26.23 2.75
C GLN A 110 2.02 -27.12 1.60
N ASP A 111 2.79 -28.14 1.95
CA ASP A 111 3.28 -29.18 1.02
C ASP A 111 4.21 -28.67 -0.11
N PHE A 112 4.73 -27.45 0.02
CA PHE A 112 5.73 -26.88 -0.87
C PHE A 112 7.10 -26.81 -0.18
N ASP A 113 8.01 -27.69 -0.60
CA ASP A 113 9.39 -27.69 -0.11
C ASP A 113 10.27 -26.84 -1.03
N LEU A 114 10.42 -25.57 -0.65
CA LEU A 114 11.24 -24.59 -1.36
C LEU A 114 12.71 -24.67 -0.97
N LEU A 115 13.58 -24.63 -1.98
CA LEU A 115 15.02 -24.41 -1.84
C LEU A 115 15.36 -22.93 -1.95
N ASP A 116 14.71 -22.22 -2.88
CA ASP A 116 14.99 -20.81 -3.16
C ASP A 116 13.78 -20.10 -3.78
N ALA A 117 13.81 -18.77 -3.78
CA ALA A 117 12.84 -17.91 -4.44
C ALA A 117 13.53 -16.66 -5.03
N ASN A 118 13.18 -16.30 -6.27
CA ASN A 118 13.73 -15.15 -6.97
C ASN A 118 12.61 -14.23 -7.48
N TYR A 119 12.61 -12.99 -6.99
CA TYR A 119 11.68 -11.93 -7.39
C TYR A 119 12.40 -11.01 -8.37
N ASN A 120 12.09 -11.15 -9.66
CA ASN A 120 12.58 -10.23 -10.68
C ASN A 120 11.57 -9.10 -10.86
N ILE A 121 11.93 -7.91 -10.38
CA ILE A 121 11.05 -6.73 -10.32
C ILE A 121 10.86 -6.02 -11.67
N GLU A 122 11.60 -6.39 -12.72
CA GLU A 122 11.51 -5.76 -14.04
C GLU A 122 11.59 -6.79 -15.17
N SER A 123 11.12 -8.03 -14.93
CA SER A 123 11.14 -9.08 -15.96
C SER A 123 10.12 -8.87 -17.08
N TYR A 124 9.04 -8.10 -16.83
CA TYR A 124 8.01 -7.82 -17.83
C TYR A 124 8.06 -6.37 -18.33
N GLU A 125 8.09 -5.39 -17.43
CA GLU A 125 8.23 -3.97 -17.80
C GLU A 125 9.21 -3.24 -16.87
N PRO A 126 9.85 -2.15 -17.35
CA PRO A 126 10.56 -1.22 -16.47
C PRO A 126 9.67 -0.74 -15.34
N MET A 127 10.23 -0.55 -14.15
CA MET A 127 9.47 0.01 -13.03
C MET A 127 8.90 1.38 -13.40
N LYS A 128 7.71 1.68 -12.90
CA LYS A 128 7.10 3.01 -13.04
C LYS A 128 6.86 3.62 -11.68
N VAL A 129 6.86 4.94 -11.62
CA VAL A 129 6.81 5.70 -10.38
C VAL A 129 5.75 6.77 -10.47
N LYS A 130 4.98 6.92 -9.39
CA LYS A 130 4.01 8.00 -9.19
C LYS A 130 4.35 8.72 -7.90
N THR A 131 4.87 9.94 -8.03
CA THR A 131 5.14 10.82 -6.89
C THR A 131 3.83 11.34 -6.31
N ILE A 132 3.64 11.16 -5.00
CA ILE A 132 2.49 11.73 -4.27
C ILE A 132 2.89 13.09 -3.68
N ASN A 133 4.05 13.15 -3.04
CA ASN A 133 4.71 14.36 -2.55
C ASN A 133 6.21 14.08 -2.31
N ASP A 134 6.93 15.03 -1.71
CA ASP A 134 8.38 14.91 -1.47
C ASP A 134 8.78 13.71 -0.58
N ASN A 135 7.85 13.21 0.25
CA ASN A 135 8.08 12.17 1.23
C ASN A 135 7.33 10.86 0.92
N GLU A 136 6.48 10.83 -0.11
CA GLU A 136 5.64 9.68 -0.44
C GLU A 136 5.64 9.42 -1.94
N VAL A 137 5.86 8.16 -2.30
CA VAL A 137 5.88 7.71 -3.69
C VAL A 137 5.29 6.32 -3.81
N VAL A 138 4.67 6.04 -4.95
CA VAL A 138 4.19 4.70 -5.30
C VAL A 138 5.03 4.17 -6.45
N VAL A 139 5.57 2.98 -6.27
CA VAL A 139 6.30 2.25 -7.30
C VAL A 139 5.38 1.15 -7.86
N LEU A 140 5.19 1.13 -9.17
CA LEU A 140 4.53 0.04 -9.89
C LEU A 140 5.58 -0.93 -10.41
N ILE A 141 5.40 -2.20 -10.08
CA ILE A 141 6.30 -3.30 -10.43
C ILE A 141 5.51 -4.29 -11.27
N HIS A 142 6.01 -4.60 -12.47
CA HIS A 142 5.51 -5.66 -13.31
C HIS A 142 6.62 -6.68 -13.52
N GLY A 143 6.56 -7.75 -12.74
CA GLY A 143 7.67 -8.66 -12.53
C GLY A 143 7.26 -10.12 -12.55
N SER A 144 8.23 -10.97 -12.23
CA SER A 144 8.06 -12.42 -12.16
C SER A 144 8.64 -12.95 -10.88
N ILE A 145 7.99 -13.96 -10.35
CA ILE A 145 8.50 -14.77 -9.26
C ILE A 145 8.79 -16.18 -9.74
N ILE A 146 9.95 -16.69 -9.34
CA ILE A 146 10.35 -18.07 -9.55
C ILE A 146 10.67 -18.71 -8.20
N TYR A 147 10.09 -19.88 -7.98
CA TYR A 147 10.26 -20.72 -6.82
C TYR A 147 10.97 -22.01 -7.23
N LEU A 148 12.14 -22.27 -6.63
CA LEU A 148 12.88 -23.51 -6.85
C LEU A 148 12.46 -24.53 -5.79
N ARG A 149 11.96 -25.68 -6.22
CA ARG A 149 11.52 -26.77 -5.35
C ARG A 149 12.65 -27.76 -5.05
N ASN A 150 12.46 -28.61 -4.05
CA ASN A 150 13.44 -29.63 -3.64
C ASN A 150 13.69 -30.74 -4.68
N ASP A 151 12.82 -30.89 -5.68
CA ASP A 151 13.00 -31.75 -6.85
C ASP A 151 13.70 -31.03 -8.01
N PHE A 152 14.19 -29.80 -7.77
CA PHE A 152 14.83 -28.91 -8.74
C PHE A 152 13.91 -28.47 -9.89
N ASP A 153 12.59 -28.65 -9.75
CA ASP A 153 11.63 -28.07 -10.68
C ASP A 153 11.31 -26.62 -10.27
N GLU A 154 10.89 -25.83 -11.26
CA GLU A 154 10.54 -24.43 -11.08
C GLU A 154 9.02 -24.25 -11.13
N SER A 155 8.55 -23.34 -10.28
CA SER A 155 7.18 -22.86 -10.31
C SER A 155 7.16 -21.35 -10.09
N GLY A 156 6.02 -20.72 -10.29
CA GLY A 156 5.89 -19.28 -10.10
C GLY A 156 5.07 -18.68 -11.23
N GLY A 157 5.28 -17.39 -11.47
CA GLY A 157 4.48 -16.67 -12.43
C GLY A 157 4.76 -15.18 -12.46
N GLU A 158 3.89 -14.51 -13.16
CA GLU A 158 3.85 -13.06 -13.28
C GLU A 158 3.14 -12.43 -12.08
N TYR A 159 3.59 -11.25 -11.67
CA TYR A 159 2.86 -10.41 -10.73
C TYR A 159 2.93 -8.94 -11.15
N LEU A 160 1.86 -8.21 -10.83
CA LEU A 160 1.77 -6.76 -10.95
C LEU A 160 1.44 -6.23 -9.57
N MET A 161 2.26 -5.31 -9.03
CA MET A 161 2.03 -4.79 -7.69
C MET A 161 2.44 -3.33 -7.56
N LYS A 162 1.81 -2.65 -6.60
CA LYS A 162 2.25 -1.35 -6.11
C LYS A 162 2.98 -1.51 -4.79
N VAL A 163 4.09 -0.80 -4.67
CA VAL A 163 4.87 -0.67 -3.44
C VAL A 163 4.82 0.79 -3.03
N PHE A 164 4.23 1.05 -1.87
CA PHE A 164 4.13 2.39 -1.30
C PHE A 164 5.38 2.64 -0.45
N LEU A 165 6.13 3.67 -0.81
CA LEU A 165 7.33 4.08 -0.10
C LEU A 165 7.11 5.40 0.63
N GLU A 166 7.61 5.48 1.86
CA GLU A 166 7.66 6.71 2.65
C GLU A 166 9.11 7.03 3.03
N LEU A 167 9.49 8.31 2.96
CA LEU A 167 10.80 8.78 3.38
C LEU A 167 10.87 8.89 4.91
N LYS A 168 11.51 7.91 5.56
CA LYS A 168 11.73 7.86 7.00
C LYS A 168 13.22 7.95 7.32
N ASN A 169 13.62 8.89 8.17
CA ASN A 169 15.03 9.05 8.57
C ASN A 169 16.01 9.11 7.37
N ASN A 170 15.63 9.82 6.30
CA ASN A 170 16.39 9.93 5.05
C ASN A 170 16.56 8.59 4.28
N HIS A 171 15.67 7.63 4.50
CA HIS A 171 15.60 6.35 3.80
C HIS A 171 14.18 6.06 3.31
N TRP A 172 14.04 5.62 2.06
CA TRP A 172 12.73 5.21 1.53
C TRP A 172 12.39 3.82 2.06
N THR A 173 11.29 3.72 2.78
CA THR A 173 10.87 2.49 3.45
C THR A 173 9.55 2.03 2.88
N VAL A 174 9.40 0.72 2.64
CA VAL A 174 8.11 0.13 2.25
C VAL A 174 7.15 0.19 3.44
N VAL A 175 5.99 0.79 3.23
CA VAL A 175 4.95 0.96 4.27
C VAL A 175 3.66 0.23 3.95
N ARG A 176 3.43 -0.05 2.66
CA ARG A 176 2.27 -0.80 2.18
C ARG A 176 2.60 -1.46 0.84
N THR A 177 1.97 -2.58 0.58
CA THR A 177 1.95 -3.25 -0.72
C THR A 177 0.52 -3.50 -1.17
N ASP A 178 0.32 -3.57 -2.47
CA ASP A 178 -0.99 -3.79 -3.11
C ASP A 178 -0.73 -4.61 -4.39
N GLU A 179 -0.84 -5.94 -4.28
CA GLU A 179 -0.61 -6.89 -5.37
C GLU A 179 -1.91 -7.12 -6.14
N TYR A 180 -1.88 -6.96 -7.46
CA TYR A 180 -3.06 -7.10 -8.30
C TYR A 180 -3.67 -8.49 -8.13
N THR A 181 -4.95 -8.50 -7.78
CA THR A 181 -5.75 -9.72 -7.82
C THR A 181 -5.97 -10.15 -9.26
N LEU A 182 -6.29 -11.44 -9.48
CA LEU A 182 -6.57 -11.96 -10.83
C LEU A 182 -7.67 -11.16 -11.58
N PRO A 183 -8.78 -10.72 -10.94
CA PRO A 183 -9.74 -9.83 -11.59
C PRO A 183 -9.15 -8.48 -12.02
N GLU A 184 -8.40 -7.81 -11.14
CA GLU A 184 -7.75 -6.52 -11.46
C GLU A 184 -6.76 -6.67 -12.61
N TYR A 185 -5.94 -7.72 -12.58
CA TYR A 185 -4.98 -8.02 -13.63
C TYR A 185 -5.66 -8.23 -15.00
N LYS A 186 -6.79 -8.94 -15.03
CA LYS A 186 -7.58 -9.15 -16.25
C LYS A 186 -8.18 -7.87 -16.82
N GLU A 187 -8.66 -6.95 -15.97
CA GLU A 187 -9.14 -5.66 -16.45
C GLU A 187 -8.00 -4.79 -16.96
N TRP A 188 -6.88 -4.75 -16.23
CA TRP A 188 -5.68 -4.02 -16.67
C TRP A 188 -5.16 -4.48 -18.04
N LEU A 189 -5.16 -5.79 -18.33
CA LEU A 189 -4.77 -6.31 -19.64
C LEU A 189 -5.65 -5.80 -20.78
N LYS A 190 -6.98 -5.73 -20.58
CA LYS A 190 -7.91 -5.22 -21.60
C LYS A 190 -7.67 -3.76 -21.93
N GLU A 191 -7.10 -2.99 -21.01
CA GLU A 191 -6.79 -1.58 -21.22
C GLU A 191 -5.48 -1.35 -21.99
N LYS A 192 -4.66 -2.40 -22.17
CA LYS A 192 -3.43 -2.37 -22.95
C LYS A 192 -3.60 -2.75 -24.42
N GLU A 193 -4.73 -3.38 -24.77
CA GLU A 193 -5.12 -3.72 -26.15
C GLU A 193 -5.76 -2.53 -26.89
#